data_AF-A0A1Q2HT19-F1
#
_entry.id   AF-A0A1Q2HT19-F1
#
_cell.length_a   1.000
_cell.length_b   1.000
_cell.length_c   1.000
_cell.angle_alpha   90.00
_cell.angle_beta   90.00
_cell.angle_gamma   90.00
#
_symmetry.space_group_name_H-M   'P 1'
#
loop_
_entity.id
_entity.type
_entity.pdbx_description
1 polymer ?
#
loop_
_entity_poly.entity_id
_entity_poly.type
_entity_poly.pdbx_seq_one_letter_code
_entity_poly.pdbx_strand_id
1 'polypeptide(L)' 'MRVKVNRYKVKKIMADKQIHTFTDLAYMLGISKNQLSNILSNKFNPVKSNIQELADFLEVSPSELIEQADEEE' A
#
# COMPACT_ATOMS: atom_id res chain seq x y z
N MET A 1 15.01 -4.30 3.78
CA MET A 1 14.06 -3.25 4.22
C MET A 1 12.63 -3.78 4.35
N ARG A 2 11.99 -3.71 5.53
CA ARG A 2 10.57 -4.09 5.72
C ARG A 2 9.71 -2.82 5.72
N VAL A 3 8.97 -2.58 4.64
CA VAL A 3 8.02 -1.46 4.55
C VAL A 3 6.64 -1.93 4.98
N LYS A 4 5.99 -1.20 5.89
CA LYS A 4 4.65 -1.50 6.40
C LYS A 4 3.77 -0.27 6.40
N VAL A 5 2.47 -0.46 6.18
CA VAL A 5 1.50 0.64 6.26
C VAL A 5 1.34 1.08 7.72
N ASN A 6 1.49 2.38 7.99
CA ASN A 6 1.26 2.94 9.32
C ASN A 6 -0.24 3.12 9.57
N ARG A 7 -0.87 2.12 10.21
CA ARG A 7 -2.30 2.13 10.58
C ARG A 7 -2.72 3.36 11.40
N TYR A 8 -1.85 3.89 12.25
CA TYR A 8 -2.17 5.07 13.05
C TYR A 8 -2.32 6.31 12.18
N LYS A 9 -1.37 6.54 11.25
CA LYS A 9 -1.47 7.64 10.27
C LYS A 9 -2.71 7.49 9.38
N VAL A 10 -3.04 6.27 8.95
CA VAL A 10 -4.27 6.01 8.17
C VAL A 10 -5.51 6.45 8.95
N LYS A 11 -5.65 6.03 10.21
CA LYS A 11 -6.80 6.43 11.05
C LYS A 11 -6.87 7.94 11.28
N LYS A 12 -5.73 8.61 11.44
CA LYS A 12 -5.69 10.07 11.59
C LYS A 12 -6.24 10.76 10.33
N ILE A 13 -5.73 10.39 9.16
CA ILE A 13 -6.18 10.94 7.87
C ILE A 13 -7.65 10.60 7.59
N MET A 14 -8.12 9.40 7.99
CA MET A 14 -9.53 9.05 7.92
C MET A 14 -10.40 10.01 8.74
N ALA A 15 -10.00 10.32 9.98
CA ALA A 15 -10.71 11.28 10.82
C ALA A 15 -10.74 12.68 10.19
N ASP A 16 -9.60 13.15 9.66
CA ASP A 16 -9.50 14.45 8.98
C ASP A 16 -10.41 14.52 7.73
N LYS A 17 -10.64 13.38 7.06
CA LYS A 17 -11.50 13.25 5.88
C LYS A 17 -12.95 12.83 6.20
N GLN A 18 -13.35 12.83 7.48
CA GLN A 18 -14.71 12.42 7.90
C GLN A 18 -15.05 10.96 7.50
N ILE A 19 -14.05 10.07 7.44
CA ILE A 19 -14.21 8.65 7.15
C ILE A 19 -14.25 7.89 8.48
N HIS A 20 -15.43 7.41 8.86
CA HIS A 20 -15.64 6.85 10.18
C HIS A 20 -15.25 5.37 10.29
N THR A 21 -15.38 4.60 9.20
CA THR A 21 -15.08 3.17 9.23
C THR A 21 -14.14 2.72 8.11
N PHE A 22 -13.43 1.62 8.35
CA PHE A 22 -12.66 0.95 7.29
C PHE A 22 -13.55 0.34 6.21
N THR A 23 -14.84 0.08 6.49
CA THR A 23 -15.79 -0.37 5.48
C THR A 23 -16.04 0.75 4.46
N ASP A 24 -16.25 1.98 4.95
CA ASP A 24 -16.44 3.16 4.09
C ASP A 24 -15.19 3.43 3.26
N LEU A 25 -14.01 3.32 3.89
CA LEU A 25 -12.74 3.45 3.18
C LEU A 25 -12.59 2.41 2.07
N ALA A 26 -12.91 1.14 2.34
CA ALA A 26 -12.85 0.08 1.33
C ALA A 26 -13.82 0.36 0.16
N TYR A 27 -15.04 0.80 0.49
CA TYR A 27 -16.06 1.16 -0.50
C TYR A 27 -15.61 2.32 -1.40
N MET A 28 -15.07 3.39 -0.81
CA MET A 28 -14.53 4.54 -1.57
C MET A 28 -13.33 4.17 -2.45
N LEU A 29 -12.56 3.16 -2.06
CA LEU A 29 -11.43 2.63 -2.83
C LEU A 29 -11.86 1.60 -3.89
N GLY A 30 -13.14 1.21 -3.95
CA GLY A 30 -13.62 0.18 -4.87
C GLY A 30 -13.10 -1.23 -4.57
N ILE A 31 -12.65 -1.48 -3.34
CA ILE A 31 -12.09 -2.79 -2.91
C ILE A 31 -12.93 -3.42 -1.82
N SER A 32 -12.76 -4.73 -1.62
CA SER A 32 -13.37 -5.43 -0.49
C SER A 32 -12.71 -5.07 0.84
N LYS A 33 -13.46 -5.20 1.94
CA LYS A 33 -12.95 -5.04 3.31
C LYS A 33 -11.79 -5.99 3.62
N ASN A 34 -11.78 -7.19 3.03
CA ASN A 34 -10.69 -8.15 3.16
C ASN A 34 -9.42 -7.66 2.45
N GLN A 35 -9.54 -7.12 1.23
CA GLN A 35 -8.40 -6.51 0.53
C GLN A 35 -7.82 -5.34 1.34
N LEU A 36 -8.66 -4.46 1.88
CA LEU A 36 -8.19 -3.38 2.75
C LEU A 36 -7.50 -3.92 4.02
N SER A 37 -8.05 -4.97 4.63
CA SER A 37 -7.45 -5.59 5.82
C SER A 37 -6.08 -6.19 5.52
N ASN A 38 -5.90 -6.77 4.32
CA ASN A 38 -4.61 -7.26 3.83
C ASN A 38 -3.62 -6.11 3.64
N ILE A 39 -4.01 -5.02 2.95
CA ILE A 39 -3.17 -3.82 2.75
C ILE A 39 -2.67 -3.26 4.09
N LEU A 40 -3.55 -3.21 5.09
CA LEU A 40 -3.24 -2.71 6.42
C LEU A 40 -2.51 -3.74 7.31
N SER A 41 -2.23 -4.94 6.81
CA SER A 41 -1.55 -5.99 7.57
C SER A 41 -0.04 -5.82 7.55
N ASN A 42 0.64 -6.37 8.56
CA ASN A 42 2.11 -6.39 8.61
C ASN A 42 2.76 -7.29 7.54
N LYS A 43 1.96 -8.07 6.81
CA LYS A 43 2.43 -8.98 5.75
C LYS A 43 2.38 -8.31 4.37
N PHE A 44 1.71 -7.18 4.24
CA PHE A 44 1.62 -6.44 2.98
C PHE A 44 2.83 -5.55 2.79
N ASN A 45 3.53 -5.74 1.67
CA ASN A 45 4.63 -4.89 1.27
C ASN A 45 4.12 -3.89 0.22
N PRO A 46 3.84 -2.63 0.60
CA PRO A 46 3.28 -1.63 -0.31
C PRO A 46 4.23 -1.30 -1.47
N VAL A 47 5.54 -1.42 -1.25
CA VAL A 47 6.53 -1.22 -2.32
C VAL A 47 6.36 -2.30 -3.39
N LYS A 48 6.16 -3.56 -2.99
CA LYS A 48 6.02 -4.66 -3.95
C LYS A 48 4.72 -4.57 -4.76
N SER A 49 3.61 -4.10 -4.14
CA SER A 49 2.33 -3.91 -4.82
C SER A 49 2.37 -2.74 -5.80
N ASN A 50 2.93 -1.60 -5.39
CA ASN A 50 2.98 -0.42 -6.25
C ASN A 50 4.00 -0.59 -7.39
N ILE A 51 5.13 -1.26 -7.14
CA ILE A 51 6.09 -1.61 -8.19
C ILE A 51 5.45 -2.59 -9.18
N GLN A 52 4.62 -3.53 -8.71
CA GLN A 52 3.89 -4.44 -9.60
C GLN A 52 2.91 -3.68 -10.51
N GLU A 53 2.10 -2.78 -9.95
CA GLU A 53 1.16 -1.97 -10.73
C GLU A 53 1.89 -1.07 -11.75
N LEU A 54 3.04 -0.52 -11.37
CA LEU A 54 3.88 0.29 -12.26
C LEU A 54 4.53 -0.57 -13.37
N ALA A 55 5.00 -1.76 -13.04
CA ALA A 55 5.56 -2.72 -13.99
C ALA A 55 4.51 -3.17 -15.01
N ASP A 56 3.30 -3.49 -14.54
CA ASP A 56 2.18 -3.87 -15.39
C ASP A 56 1.77 -2.71 -16.33
N PHE A 57 1.80 -1.47 -15.84
CA PHE A 57 1.51 -0.28 -16.65
C PHE A 57 2.59 0.02 -17.70
N LEU A 58 3.86 -0.22 -17.37
CA LEU A 58 5.01 0.03 -18.25
C LEU A 58 5.34 -1.18 -19.14
N GLU A 59 4.60 -2.28 -19.02
CA GLU A 59 4.82 -3.55 -19.73
C GLU A 59 6.23 -4.15 -19.52
N VAL A 60 6.78 -3.98 -18.31
CA VAL A 60 8.10 -4.51 -17.92
C VAL A 60 8.00 -5.43 -16.72
N SER A 61 9.06 -6.17 -16.40
CA SER A 61 9.10 -6.95 -15.15
C SER A 61 9.33 -6.02 -13.94
N PRO A 62 8.65 -6.27 -12.79
CA PRO A 62 8.94 -5.59 -11.52
C PRO A 62 10.42 -5.58 -11.13
N SER A 63 11.17 -6.62 -11.52
CA SER A 63 12.61 -6.73 -11.25
C SER A 63 13.46 -5.71 -12.00
N GLU A 64 12.97 -5.21 -13.14
CA GLU A 64 13.66 -4.19 -13.94
C GLU A 64 13.50 -2.79 -13.32
N LEU A 65 12.49 -2.61 -12.47
CA LEU A 65 12.21 -1.35 -11.77
C LEU A 65 12.86 -1.27 -10.38
N ILE A 66 13.50 -2.35 -9.91
CA ILE A 66 14.09 -2.42 -8.56
C ILE A 66 15.61 -2.43 -8.70
N GLU A 67 16.25 -1.33 -8.31
CA GLU A 67 17.69 -1.23 -8.15
C GLU A 67 18.05 -1.37 -6.65
N GLN A 68 19.14 -2.09 -6.34
CA GLN A 68 19.68 -2.09 -4.98
C GLN A 68 20.42 -0.77 -4.78
N ALA A 69 19.82 0.17 -4.04
CA ALA A 69 20.58 1.25 -3.45
C ALA A 69 21.44 0.64 -2.35
N ASP A 70 22.76 0.58 -2.58
CA ASP A 70 23.71 0.25 -1.53
C ASP A 70 23.49 1.19 -0.34
N GLU A 71 23.49 0.64 0.87
CA GLU A 71 23.40 1.42 2.10
C GLU A 71 24.61 2.38 2.17
N GLU A 72 24.38 3.68 1.92
CA GLU A 72 25.28 4.71 2.41
C GLU A 72 25.08 4.84 3.93
N GLU A 73 26.06 4.25 4.64
CA GLU A 73 26.44 4.27 6.08
C GLU A 73 25.59 3.52 7.13
#